data_AF-A0A424RUZ4-F1
#
_entry.id   AF-A0A424RUZ4-F1
#
_cell.length_a   1.000
_cell.length_b   1.000
_cell.length_c   1.000
_cell.angle_alpha   90.00
_cell.angle_beta   90.00
_cell.angle_gamma   90.00
#
_symmetry.space_group_name_H-M   'P 1'
#
loop_
_entity.id
_entity.type
_entity.pdbx_description
1 polymer ?
#
loop_
_entity_poly.entity_id
_entity_poly.type
_entity_poly.pdbx_seq_one_letter_code
_entity_poly.pdbx_strand_id
1 'polypeptide(L)'
;MSDKTKKIIDAKPIKDLAKILDDLNVTEISYSDGDFSVSVSKAVVSQTIASSSIQPQTEQVENVEADFKNDPRAIKSPMVGTVYLQPEPGANKFVDIGSQIKSGQTLLIIEAMKTMNPIESSLHGKVLK
;
A
#
# COMPACT_ATOMS: atom_id res chain seq x y z
N MET A 1 -40.83 9.71 22.65
CA MET A 1 -39.37 9.91 22.64
C MET A 1 -38.70 8.59 22.96
N SER A 2 -37.68 8.23 22.17
CA SER A 2 -36.66 7.21 22.44
C SER A 2 -37.09 5.74 22.42
N ASP A 3 -36.75 5.04 21.34
CA ASP A 3 -35.99 3.79 21.47
C ASP A 3 -35.06 3.62 20.28
N LYS A 4 -33.76 3.55 20.59
CA LYS A 4 -32.64 3.53 19.65
C LYS A 4 -32.62 2.21 18.90
N THR A 5 -32.71 2.26 17.58
CA THR A 5 -32.40 1.17 16.64
C THR A 5 -30.94 0.76 16.80
N LYS A 6 -30.68 -0.13 17.76
CA LYS A 6 -29.44 -0.90 17.83
C LYS A 6 -29.44 -1.79 16.59
N LYS A 7 -28.64 -1.46 15.56
CA LYS A 7 -28.26 -2.44 14.52
C LYS A 7 -27.63 -3.62 15.26
N ILE A 8 -28.38 -4.70 15.44
CA ILE A 8 -27.87 -5.95 15.98
C ILE A 8 -27.02 -6.53 14.85
N ILE A 9 -25.71 -6.39 14.95
CA ILE A 9 -24.79 -7.09 14.05
C ILE A 9 -24.93 -8.56 14.39
N ASP A 10 -25.54 -9.35 13.50
CA ASP A 10 -25.69 -10.79 13.68
C ASP A 10 -24.30 -11.44 13.80
N ALA A 11 -24.10 -12.22 14.85
CA ALA A 11 -22.80 -12.84 15.14
C ALA A 11 -22.47 -14.03 14.22
N LYS A 12 -23.42 -14.49 13.38
CA LYS A 12 -23.22 -15.62 12.45
C LYS A 12 -22.23 -15.25 11.32
N PRO A 13 -22.45 -14.18 10.52
CA PRO A 13 -21.50 -13.74 9.50
C PRO A 13 -20.07 -13.53 10.01
N ILE A 14 -19.90 -12.97 11.21
CA ILE A 14 -18.58 -12.73 11.79
C ILE A 14 -17.85 -14.04 12.10
N LYS A 15 -18.56 -15.07 12.57
CA LYS A 15 -17.99 -16.40 12.84
C LYS A 15 -17.54 -17.11 11.56
N ASP A 16 -18.31 -16.96 10.48
CA ASP A 16 -17.96 -17.53 9.19
C ASP A 16 -16.71 -16.85 8.61
N LEU A 17 -16.62 -15.52 8.70
CA LEU A 17 -15.43 -14.76 8.32
C LEU A 17 -14.19 -15.15 9.15
N ALA A 18 -14.36 -15.38 10.46
CA ALA A 18 -13.29 -15.86 11.34
C ALA A 18 -12.80 -17.27 10.96
N LYS A 19 -13.70 -18.16 10.54
CA LYS A 19 -13.32 -19.49 10.07
C LYS A 19 -12.55 -19.43 8.74
N ILE A 20 -12.98 -18.57 7.83
CA ILE A 20 -12.29 -18.36 6.55
C ILE A 20 -10.89 -17.75 6.77
N LEU A 21 -10.73 -16.84 7.74
CA LEU A 21 -9.42 -16.31 8.14
C LEU A 21 -8.44 -17.44 8.52
N ASP A 22 -8.89 -18.41 9.32
CA ASP A 22 -8.07 -19.54 9.75
C ASP A 22 -7.84 -20.55 8.59
N ASP A 23 -8.87 -20.90 7.81
CA ASP A 23 -8.76 -21.85 6.69
C ASP A 23 -7.84 -21.32 5.57
N LEU A 24 -7.85 -20.01 5.32
CA LEU A 24 -7.00 -19.37 4.29
C LEU A 24 -5.66 -18.87 4.83
N ASN A 25 -5.40 -19.00 6.14
CA ASN A 25 -4.19 -18.51 6.79
C ASN A 25 -3.92 -17.00 6.56
N VAL A 26 -4.97 -16.19 6.39
CA VAL A 26 -4.89 -14.76 6.13
C VAL A 26 -5.10 -13.94 7.41
N THR A 27 -4.53 -12.73 7.48
CA THR A 27 -4.53 -11.91 8.70
C THR A 27 -5.73 -10.96 8.80
N GLU A 28 -6.37 -10.65 7.68
CA GLU A 28 -7.53 -9.75 7.60
C GLU A 28 -8.43 -10.11 6.41
N ILE A 29 -9.75 -10.01 6.61
CA ILE A 29 -10.76 -10.12 5.55
C ILE A 29 -11.75 -8.97 5.72
N SER A 30 -11.99 -8.23 4.63
CA SER A 30 -12.98 -7.16 4.53
C SER A 30 -14.05 -7.51 3.50
N TYR A 31 -15.33 -7.36 3.87
CA TYR A 31 -16.47 -7.56 2.99
C TYR A 31 -17.39 -6.33 3.01
N SER A 32 -17.76 -5.83 1.83
CA SER A 32 -18.65 -4.68 1.66
C SER A 32 -19.79 -5.01 0.70
N ASP A 33 -21.03 -4.75 1.13
CA ASP A 33 -22.24 -4.85 0.32
C ASP A 33 -23.10 -3.60 0.53
N GLY A 34 -23.11 -2.69 -0.45
CA GLY A 34 -23.81 -1.40 -0.37
C GLY A 34 -23.43 -0.56 0.86
N ASP A 35 -24.41 -0.33 1.74
CA ASP A 35 -24.24 0.44 2.99
C ASP A 35 -23.66 -0.38 4.17
N PHE A 36 -23.30 -1.65 3.93
CA PHE A 36 -22.81 -2.58 4.95
C PHE A 36 -21.33 -2.92 4.70
N SER A 37 -20.49 -2.68 5.70
CA SER A 37 -19.06 -3.02 5.66
C SER A 37 -18.64 -3.72 6.95
N VAL A 38 -17.96 -4.86 6.82
CA VAL A 38 -17.44 -5.66 7.93
C VAL A 38 -15.98 -6.00 7.64
N SER A 39 -15.09 -5.62 8.55
CA SER A 39 -13.69 -6.08 8.58
C SER A 39 -13.47 -6.95 9.82
N VAL A 40 -12.82 -8.11 9.62
CA VAL A 40 -12.38 -9.01 10.68
C VAL A 40 -10.87 -9.19 10.54
N SER A 41 -10.12 -8.90 11.60
CA SER A 41 -8.68 -9.06 11.65
C SER A 41 -8.26 -9.91 12.84
N LYS A 42 -7.22 -10.72 12.64
CA LYS A 42 -6.59 -11.50 13.71
C LYS A 42 -5.47 -10.67 14.31
N ALA A 43 -5.60 -10.31 15.59
CA ALA A 43 -4.55 -9.60 16.31
C ALA A 43 -3.32 -10.49 16.45
N VAL A 44 -2.29 -10.22 15.65
CA VAL A 44 -0.95 -10.76 15.88
C VAL A 44 -0.30 -9.91 16.98
N VAL A 45 -0.24 -10.48 18.18
CA VAL A 45 0.52 -9.88 19.28
C VAL A 45 2.00 -10.09 18.96
N SER A 46 2.60 -9.17 18.20
CA SER A 46 4.05 -9.08 18.10
C SER A 46 4.59 -8.79 19.49
N GLN A 47 5.24 -9.79 20.09
CA GLN A 47 5.98 -9.61 21.33
C GLN A 47 7.02 -8.52 21.10
N THR A 48 6.82 -7.39 21.76
CA THR A 48 7.80 -6.32 21.85
C THR A 48 8.92 -6.84 22.74
N ILE A 49 10.01 -7.31 22.13
CA ILE A 49 11.29 -7.44 22.82
C ILE A 49 11.78 -6.04 23.14
N ALA A 50 11.62 -5.66 24.41
CA ALA A 50 12.16 -4.43 24.97
C ALA A 50 13.64 -4.62 25.36
N SER A 51 14.38 -3.53 25.18
CA SER A 51 15.70 -3.18 25.72
C SER A 51 16.93 -3.49 24.85
N SER A 52 17.52 -2.46 24.24
CA SER A 52 18.79 -1.86 24.69
C SER A 52 19.24 -0.64 23.84
N SER A 53 19.71 0.41 24.53
CA SER A 53 20.54 1.56 24.11
C SER A 53 20.08 2.46 22.94
N ILE A 54 19.65 3.67 23.28
CA ILE A 54 19.59 4.83 22.39
C ILE A 54 21.02 5.36 22.18
N GLN A 55 21.64 4.96 21.08
CA GLN A 55 22.67 5.77 20.41
C GLN A 55 21.99 6.52 19.26
N PRO A 56 22.38 7.77 18.96
CA PRO A 56 21.91 8.47 17.77
C PRO A 56 22.46 7.76 16.53
N GLN A 57 21.71 6.77 16.03
CA GLN A 57 21.98 6.14 14.75
C GLN A 57 21.44 7.06 13.66
N THR A 58 22.37 7.70 12.97
CA THR A 58 22.26 8.11 11.57
C THR A 58 21.47 7.05 10.80
N GLU A 59 20.39 7.44 10.13
CA GLU A 59 19.61 6.58 9.23
C GLU A 59 20.52 6.04 8.12
N GLN A 60 21.17 4.93 8.41
CA GLN A 60 21.74 4.05 7.41
C GLN A 60 20.56 3.35 6.76
N VAL A 61 20.17 3.89 5.60
CA VAL A 61 19.41 3.16 4.60
C VAL A 61 20.18 1.88 4.27
N GLU A 62 19.79 0.81 4.95
CA GLU A 62 20.27 -0.54 4.68
C GLU A 62 19.95 -0.83 3.22
N ASN A 63 21.01 -0.89 2.41
CA ASN A 63 20.96 -1.27 1.01
C ASN A 63 20.69 -2.77 0.95
N VAL A 64 19.46 -3.16 1.31
CA VAL A 64 18.94 -4.47 0.95
C VAL A 64 18.83 -4.43 -0.56
N GLU A 65 19.69 -5.18 -1.26
CA GLU A 65 19.47 -5.54 -2.67
C GLU A 65 18.20 -6.41 -2.72
N ALA A 66 17.05 -5.78 -2.56
CA ALA A 66 15.78 -6.43 -2.74
C ALA A 66 15.60 -6.69 -4.24
N ASP A 67 15.27 -7.93 -4.59
CA ASP A 67 14.87 -8.28 -5.95
C ASP A 67 13.50 -7.66 -6.27
N PHE A 68 13.50 -6.38 -6.65
CA PHE A 68 12.29 -5.62 -6.95
C PHE A 68 11.56 -6.11 -8.20
N LYS A 69 12.15 -6.99 -9.01
CA LYS A 69 11.47 -7.54 -10.20
C LYS A 69 10.24 -8.36 -9.82
N ASN A 70 10.29 -9.01 -8.66
CA ASN A 70 9.23 -9.87 -8.15
C ASN A 70 8.46 -9.26 -6.98
N ASP A 71 8.76 -8.02 -6.59
CA ASP A 71 8.02 -7.34 -5.54
C ASP A 71 6.58 -7.05 -6.01
N PRO A 72 5.53 -7.55 -5.33
CA PRO A 72 4.15 -7.27 -5.67
C PRO A 72 3.77 -5.78 -5.53
N ARG A 73 4.59 -4.98 -4.83
CA ARG A 73 4.41 -3.54 -4.66
C ARG A 73 5.14 -2.74 -5.75
N ALA A 74 5.92 -3.38 -6.62
CA ALA A 74 6.57 -2.71 -7.73
C ALA A 74 5.54 -2.29 -8.78
N ILE A 75 5.58 -1.02 -9.16
CA ILE A 75 4.75 -0.49 -10.25
C ILE A 75 5.45 -0.81 -11.56
N LYS A 76 4.89 -1.78 -12.30
CA LYS A 76 5.44 -2.25 -13.58
C LYS A 76 4.98 -1.36 -14.73
N SER A 77 5.82 -1.26 -15.75
CA SER A 77 5.46 -0.51 -16.97
C SER A 77 4.32 -1.21 -17.73
N PRO A 78 3.24 -0.51 -18.08
CA PRO A 78 2.14 -1.08 -18.87
C PRO A 78 2.46 -1.15 -20.38
N MET A 79 3.50 -0.43 -20.83
CA MET A 79 3.84 -0.32 -22.26
C MET A 79 5.36 -0.18 -22.48
N VAL A 80 5.80 -0.38 -23.72
CA VAL A 80 7.18 -0.12 -24.13
C VAL A 80 7.29 1.33 -24.61
N GLY A 81 8.30 2.05 -24.16
CA GLY A 81 8.51 3.45 -24.52
C GLY A 81 9.75 4.05 -23.84
N THR A 82 9.89 5.36 -23.96
CA THR A 82 10.96 6.14 -23.33
C THR A 82 10.47 6.70 -21.99
N VAL A 83 11.24 6.53 -20.92
CA VAL A 83 10.88 7.04 -19.59
C VAL A 83 11.41 8.46 -19.39
N TYR A 84 10.53 9.34 -18.88
CA TYR A 84 10.87 10.67 -18.40
C TYR A 84 10.51 10.79 -16.92
N LEU A 85 11.49 11.14 -16.10
CA LEU A 85 11.31 11.36 -14.66
C LEU A 85 10.85 12.78 -14.34
N GLN A 86 10.83 13.66 -15.33
CA GLN A 86 10.50 15.08 -15.23
C GLN A 86 9.37 15.40 -16.25
N PRO A 87 8.49 16.37 -15.96
CA PRO A 87 7.43 16.76 -16.88
C PRO A 87 7.96 17.46 -18.13
N GLU A 88 9.07 18.19 -17.99
CA GLU A 88 9.72 18.93 -19.07
C GLU A 88 11.23 19.10 -18.78
N PRO A 89 12.05 19.40 -19.80
CA PRO A 89 13.49 19.61 -19.61
C PRO A 89 13.78 20.73 -18.59
N GLY A 90 14.57 20.41 -17.56
CA GLY A 90 14.96 21.36 -16.52
C GLY A 90 13.99 21.50 -15.35
N ALA A 91 12.81 20.88 -15.40
CA ALA A 91 11.90 20.82 -14.26
C ALA A 91 12.37 19.81 -13.18
N ASN A 92 11.78 19.87 -12.00
CA ASN A 92 12.04 18.85 -10.96
C ASN A 92 11.45 17.50 -11.36
N LYS A 93 12.00 16.43 -10.79
CA LYS A 93 11.42 15.09 -10.97
C LYS A 93 10.02 15.04 -10.36
N PHE A 94 9.17 14.16 -10.89
CA PHE A 94 7.87 13.88 -10.30
C PHE A 94 7.99 13.35 -8.86
N VAL A 95 8.97 12.47 -8.61
CA VAL A 95 9.25 11.86 -7.31
C VAL A 95 10.76 11.61 -7.16
N ASP A 96 11.24 11.63 -5.91
CA ASP A 96 12.58 11.22 -5.53
C ASP A 96 12.55 9.99 -4.61
N ILE A 97 13.70 9.32 -4.48
CA ILE A 97 13.85 8.23 -3.53
C ILE A 97 13.60 8.78 -2.12
N GLY A 98 12.75 8.09 -1.38
CA GLY A 98 12.32 8.50 -0.04
C GLY A 98 11.14 9.47 -0.03
N SER A 99 10.65 9.95 -1.18
CA SER A 99 9.42 10.75 -1.22
C SER A 99 8.20 9.94 -0.78
N GLN A 100 7.28 10.59 -0.07
CA GLN A 100 5.95 10.01 0.15
C GLN A 100 5.06 10.21 -1.07
N ILE A 101 4.33 9.17 -1.45
CA ILE A 101 3.43 9.14 -2.59
C ILE A 101 2.02 8.72 -2.19
N LYS A 102 1.03 9.21 -2.93
CA LYS A 102 -0.39 8.83 -2.82
C LYS A 102 -0.85 8.06 -4.04
N SER A 103 -1.92 7.29 -3.90
CA SER A 103 -2.60 6.69 -5.06
C SER A 103 -3.07 7.80 -6.02
N GLY A 104 -2.88 7.60 -7.32
CA GLY A 104 -3.15 8.58 -8.38
C GLY A 104 -2.04 9.62 -8.58
N GLN A 105 -0.99 9.64 -7.76
CA GLN A 105 0.11 10.57 -7.96
C GLN A 105 0.98 10.14 -9.16
N THR A 106 1.25 11.06 -10.08
CA THR A 106 2.16 10.83 -11.20
C THR A 106 3.58 10.59 -10.72
N LEU A 107 4.20 9.51 -11.20
CA LEU A 107 5.56 9.08 -10.84
C LEU A 107 6.57 9.34 -11.95
N LEU A 108 6.14 9.15 -13.20
CA LEU A 108 6.95 9.34 -14.41
C LEU A 108 6.03 9.43 -15.62
N ILE A 109 6.59 9.79 -16.77
CA ILE A 109 5.91 9.72 -18.07
C ILE A 109 6.59 8.65 -18.91
N ILE A 110 5.79 7.90 -19.66
CA ILE A 110 6.26 7.04 -20.74
C ILE A 110 5.86 7.65 -22.08
N GLU A 111 6.84 7.96 -22.91
CA GLU A 111 6.60 8.33 -24.30
C GLU A 111 6.49 7.06 -25.15
N ALA A 112 5.33 6.88 -25.75
CA ALA A 112 5.07 5.83 -26.72
C ALA A 112 4.30 6.42 -27.90
N MET A 113 4.77 6.14 -29.13
CA MET A 113 4.12 6.61 -30.37
C MET A 113 3.83 8.12 -30.38
N LYS A 114 4.79 8.95 -29.95
CA LYS A 114 4.68 10.42 -29.83
C LYS A 114 3.62 10.92 -28.85
N THR A 115 3.15 10.06 -27.94
CA THR A 115 2.20 10.42 -26.88
C THR A 115 2.91 10.32 -25.53
N MET A 116 2.69 11.33 -24.68
CA MET A 116 3.22 11.39 -23.32
C MET A 116 2.19 10.81 -22.35
N ASN A 117 2.40 9.56 -21.91
CA ASN A 117 1.47 8.85 -21.03
C ASN A 117 1.96 8.91 -19.58
N PRO A 118 1.29 9.66 -18.69
CA PRO A 118 1.63 9.69 -17.27
C PRO A 118 1.39 8.33 -16.63
N ILE A 119 2.33 7.90 -15.79
CA ILE A 119 2.19 6.71 -14.97
C ILE A 119 1.91 7.14 -13.54
N GLU A 120 0.76 6.72 -13.03
CA GLU A 120 0.29 7.04 -11.69
C GLU A 120 0.54 5.90 -10.71
N SER A 121 0.72 6.24 -9.44
CA SER A 121 0.82 5.25 -8.37
C SER A 121 -0.53 4.58 -8.10
N SER A 122 -0.56 3.26 -8.02
CA SER A 122 -1.71 2.51 -7.48
C SER A 122 -1.65 2.36 -5.95
N LEU A 123 -0.55 2.82 -5.33
CA LEU A 123 -0.24 2.61 -3.92
C LEU A 123 -0.04 3.95 -3.19
N HIS A 124 -0.21 3.92 -1.87
CA HIS A 124 0.28 4.96 -0.97
C HIS A 124 1.53 4.45 -0.24
N GLY A 125 2.51 5.32 0.02
CA GLY A 125 3.71 4.89 0.73
C GLY A 125 4.92 5.78 0.50
N LYS A 126 6.12 5.20 0.66
CA LYS A 126 7.41 5.87 0.47
C LYS A 126 8.17 5.17 -0.66
N VAL A 127 8.78 5.93 -1.56
CA VAL A 127 9.64 5.39 -2.63
C VAL A 127 10.92 4.81 -2.00
N LEU A 128 11.19 3.53 -2.22
CA LEU A 128 12.28 2.82 -1.55
C LEU A 128 13.60 2.89 -2.33
N LYS A 129 13.56 2.67 -3.66
CA LYS A 129 14.71 2.80 -4.56
C LYS A 129 14.27 2.76 -6.02
#